data_AF-A0A1R4ECK9-F1
#
_entry.id   AF-A0A1R4ECK9-F1
#
_cell.length_a   1.000
_cell.length_b   1.000
_cell.length_c   1.000
_cell.angle_alpha   90.00
_cell.angle_beta   90.00
_cell.angle_gamma   90.00
#
_symmetry.space_group_name_H-M   'P 1'
#
loop_
_entity.id
_entity.type
_entity.pdbx_description
1 polymer ?
#
loop_
_entity_poly.entity_id
_entity_poly.type
_entity_poly.pdbx_seq_one_letter_code
_entity_poly.pdbx_strand_id
1 'polypeptide(L)'
;MPSKQSADSVSIYVPGAPAANPTGAYHHKANHNQNRSVEQSGLQASQQQATTSSTVAPKVGFVSLGCPKALVDSERIITELTRDGYRVASDYEGADLVVVNTCGFIESAVQESLDAIGEALNKNGKVIVTGCLGKDAEKIRDMHPAVLSVTGAHAYDEVITAVSKHAPMPQAIQDKKSYDPKIDLIDLAGVKLTPSHYAYLKISEGCNHRCTFCIIPSLRGDLVSRPIDEVMNEAVALKKAGVKELLIISQDTSAYGLDLKYKTTFWNGMPLRSKFFDLCEALAKVGIWVRLHYVYPYPHVDKVVELMAKPGDRGGLLPYLDIPLQHASPSVLKAMKRPAHSENTLARIQKWREINPDIVIRSTFVVGFPGETEEDFEYLLDWLKQAKLDRVGCFTYSEIEGAVANDLPNPVPEEVKQERYERFMAVQQQISEQKLQDKVGKTMTVLVDEIDNEDFIAICRSYADAPEIDGHVYVDDIVKNGQVALKVGDMLTVTIDEASEYDLFASYAG
;
A
#
# COMPACT_ATOMS: atom_id res chain seq x y z
N MET A 1 35.52 8.70 -4.80
CA MET A 1 35.45 8.86 -3.33
C MET A 1 35.52 10.35 -3.05
N PRO A 2 34.42 10.93 -2.59
CA PRO A 2 34.09 10.94 -1.17
C PRO A 2 32.74 10.26 -0.85
N SER A 3 32.43 10.29 0.44
CA SER A 3 31.57 9.45 1.28
C SER A 3 30.08 9.38 0.92
N LYS A 4 29.55 8.15 0.98
CA LYS A 4 28.12 7.82 1.16
C LYS A 4 27.62 8.39 2.49
N GLN A 5 26.50 9.10 2.47
CA GLN A 5 25.63 9.29 3.63
C GLN A 5 24.26 8.68 3.31
N SER A 6 23.76 7.93 4.27
CA SER A 6 22.47 7.22 4.30
C SER A 6 21.31 8.21 4.34
N ALA A 7 20.26 7.94 3.56
CA ALA A 7 18.99 8.63 3.66
C ALA A 7 18.30 8.22 4.96
N ASP A 8 18.04 9.20 5.81
CA ASP A 8 17.38 9.05 7.10
C ASP A 8 15.85 8.92 6.93
N SER A 9 15.29 8.03 7.74
CA SER A 9 13.87 7.88 8.02
C SER A 9 13.28 9.15 8.62
N VAL A 10 12.15 9.62 8.09
CA VAL A 10 11.38 10.74 8.66
C VAL A 10 10.84 10.34 10.04
N SER A 11 11.40 10.96 11.09
CA SER A 11 10.82 11.01 12.43
C SER A 11 11.09 12.40 12.99
N ILE A 12 10.04 13.19 13.28
CA ILE A 12 10.18 14.48 13.96
C ILE A 12 9.35 14.44 15.25
N TYR A 13 10.05 14.26 16.38
CA TYR A 13 9.77 14.94 17.64
C TYR A 13 10.97 14.83 18.59
N VAL A 14 11.56 15.95 19.01
CA VAL A 14 12.60 16.05 20.05
C VAL A 14 12.18 17.09 21.08
N PRO A 15 12.14 16.75 22.38
CA PRO A 15 12.20 17.78 23.42
C PRO A 15 13.37 17.59 24.40
N GLY A 16 13.98 18.73 24.74
CA GLY A 16 15.21 18.86 25.50
C GLY A 16 15.13 18.51 26.99
N ALA A 17 16.32 18.31 27.55
CA ALA A 17 16.56 18.05 28.97
C ALA A 17 16.15 19.24 29.87
N PRO A 18 15.70 18.99 31.12
CA PRO A 18 15.32 20.05 32.04
C PRO A 18 16.52 20.62 32.81
N ALA A 19 16.58 21.95 32.89
CA ALA A 19 17.45 22.68 33.81
C ALA A 19 16.81 22.75 35.21
N ALA A 20 17.65 22.65 36.24
CA ALA A 20 17.26 22.59 37.64
C ALA A 20 16.88 23.96 38.27
N ASN A 21 15.93 23.86 39.21
CA ASN A 21 15.40 24.77 40.25
C ASN A 21 16.15 26.06 40.64
N PRO A 22 15.38 27.00 41.22
CA PRO A 22 15.73 27.50 42.55
C PRO A 22 14.57 27.46 43.58
N THR A 23 14.93 26.96 44.77
CA THR A 23 14.58 27.44 46.13
C THR A 23 13.13 27.71 46.55
N GLY A 24 12.73 27.09 47.67
CA GLY A 24 11.68 27.64 48.55
C GLY A 24 11.05 26.65 49.52
N ALA A 25 11.71 26.39 50.65
CA ALA A 25 11.12 25.71 51.80
C ALA A 25 9.93 26.50 52.37
N TYR A 26 8.90 25.82 52.92
CA TYR A 26 8.58 25.83 54.36
C TYR A 26 7.17 25.28 54.69
N HIS A 27 7.17 24.44 55.74
CA HIS A 27 6.12 24.19 56.75
C HIS A 27 4.94 23.22 56.49
N HIS A 28 5.17 21.98 56.95
CA HIS A 28 4.17 21.11 57.57
C HIS A 28 3.61 21.69 58.88
N LYS A 29 2.28 21.63 59.05
CA LYS A 29 1.57 21.19 60.27
C LYS A 29 0.23 20.58 59.82
N ALA A 30 0.13 19.26 59.72
CA ALA A 30 -0.42 18.38 60.75
C ALA A 30 -1.88 18.74 61.11
N ASN A 31 -2.83 17.93 60.64
CA ASN A 31 -4.06 17.74 61.39
C ASN A 31 -4.53 16.28 61.35
N HIS A 32 -4.73 15.79 62.57
CA HIS A 32 -5.12 14.49 63.09
C HIS A 32 -5.85 13.48 62.18
N ASN A 33 -5.22 12.31 62.11
CA ASN A 33 -5.80 11.03 61.71
C ASN A 33 -6.69 10.50 62.85
N GLN A 34 -7.99 10.27 62.58
CA GLN A 34 -8.83 9.39 63.39
C GLN A 34 -8.67 7.98 62.82
N ASN A 35 -8.21 7.04 63.66
CA ASN A 35 -7.94 5.65 63.32
C ASN A 35 -9.10 4.97 62.56
N ARG A 36 -8.85 4.54 61.32
CA ARG A 36 -9.62 3.48 60.63
C ARG A 36 -8.80 2.18 60.65
N SER A 37 -9.47 1.05 60.83
CA SER A 37 -8.81 -0.26 60.83
C SER A 37 -8.41 -0.71 59.42
N VAL A 38 -7.42 -1.61 59.31
CA VAL A 38 -6.95 -2.18 58.03
C VAL A 38 -8.08 -2.90 57.27
N GLU A 39 -9.08 -3.45 57.97
CA GLU A 39 -10.29 -4.02 57.35
C GLU A 39 -11.21 -2.96 56.72
N GLN A 40 -11.29 -1.75 57.29
CA GLN A 40 -12.06 -0.64 56.70
C GLN A 40 -11.38 -0.06 55.45
N SER A 41 -10.04 -0.09 55.39
CA SER A 41 -9.27 0.28 54.19
C SER A 41 -9.33 -0.80 53.11
N GLY A 42 -9.41 -2.08 53.50
CA GLY A 42 -9.57 -3.21 52.58
C GLY A 42 -10.90 -3.20 51.83
N LEU A 43 -12.01 -2.90 52.53
CA LEU A 43 -13.35 -2.85 51.92
C LEU A 43 -13.55 -1.64 50.99
N GLN A 44 -12.88 -0.51 51.25
CA GLN A 44 -12.87 0.63 50.31
C GLN A 44 -11.98 0.37 49.08
N ALA A 45 -10.84 -0.32 49.24
CA ALA A 45 -9.99 -0.73 48.12
C ALA A 45 -10.67 -1.79 47.23
N SER A 46 -11.47 -2.70 47.81
CA SER A 46 -12.27 -3.68 47.05
C SER A 46 -13.53 -3.09 46.41
N GLN A 47 -14.05 -1.95 46.91
CA GLN A 47 -15.19 -1.24 46.31
C GLN A 47 -14.79 -0.12 45.34
N GLN A 48 -13.54 0.33 45.33
CA GLN A 48 -13.01 1.28 44.32
C GLN A 48 -12.49 0.60 43.05
N GLN A 49 -12.46 -0.74 42.99
CA GLN A 49 -12.30 -1.51 41.75
C GLN A 49 -13.63 -1.83 41.06
N ALA A 50 -14.73 -1.22 41.48
CA ALA A 50 -15.98 -1.20 40.74
C ALA A 50 -16.03 0.06 39.86
N THR A 51 -15.73 -0.13 38.57
CA THR A 51 -16.15 0.72 37.44
C THR A 51 -15.93 2.23 37.64
N THR A 52 -14.70 2.71 37.41
CA THR A 52 -14.59 3.99 36.69
C THR A 52 -15.14 3.73 35.30
N SER A 53 -16.45 3.97 35.11
CA SER A 53 -17.04 4.02 33.78
C SER A 53 -16.35 5.16 33.04
N SER A 54 -15.31 4.86 32.24
CA SER A 54 -14.78 5.87 31.33
C SER A 54 -15.96 6.32 30.48
N THR A 55 -16.21 7.62 30.40
CA THR A 55 -17.31 8.17 29.59
C THR A 55 -16.84 8.50 28.18
N VAL A 56 -15.67 8.01 27.80
CA VAL A 56 -14.94 8.38 26.59
C VAL A 56 -14.74 7.13 25.75
N ALA A 57 -15.06 7.23 24.45
CA ALA A 57 -14.86 6.14 23.51
C ALA A 57 -13.36 5.76 23.46
N PRO A 58 -13.02 4.45 23.49
CA PRO A 58 -11.64 4.00 23.42
C PRO A 58 -10.96 4.46 22.13
N LYS A 59 -9.66 4.72 22.24
CA LYS A 59 -8.77 5.04 21.14
C LYS A 59 -8.06 3.79 20.65
N VAL A 60 -8.11 3.52 19.36
CA VAL A 60 -7.40 2.42 18.71
C VAL A 60 -6.27 3.01 17.87
N GLY A 61 -5.03 2.63 18.17
CA GLY A 61 -3.86 2.90 17.34
C GLY A 61 -3.76 1.86 16.23
N PHE A 62 -3.22 2.24 15.08
CA PHE A 62 -3.11 1.33 13.94
C PHE A 62 -1.74 1.43 13.28
N VAL A 63 -1.16 0.27 12.99
CA VAL A 63 0.09 0.14 12.22
C VAL A 63 -0.22 -0.70 11.01
N SER A 64 0.10 -0.18 9.83
CA SER A 64 -0.14 -0.89 8.57
C SER A 64 1.18 -1.13 7.86
N LEU A 65 1.62 -2.39 7.84
CA LEU A 65 2.86 -2.82 7.19
C LEU A 65 2.58 -3.60 5.90
N GLY A 66 3.61 -3.74 5.08
CA GLY A 66 3.57 -4.58 3.89
C GLY A 66 3.19 -3.80 2.63
N CYS A 67 2.02 -4.11 2.05
CA CYS A 67 1.69 -3.68 0.70
C CYS A 67 0.38 -2.87 0.62
N PRO A 68 0.09 -2.18 -0.51
CA PRO A 68 -1.13 -1.40 -0.67
C PRO A 68 -2.44 -2.16 -0.40
N LYS A 69 -2.44 -3.49 -0.60
CA LYS A 69 -3.60 -4.34 -0.29
C LYS A 69 -3.84 -4.44 1.21
N ALA A 70 -2.77 -4.58 2.00
CA ALA A 70 -2.83 -4.55 3.46
C ALA A 70 -3.22 -3.14 3.97
N LEU A 71 -2.74 -2.08 3.32
CA LEU A 71 -3.16 -0.71 3.63
C LEU A 71 -4.68 -0.54 3.48
N VAL A 72 -5.27 -0.99 2.38
CA VAL A 72 -6.74 -0.94 2.20
C VAL A 72 -7.47 -1.82 3.23
N ASP A 73 -6.87 -2.94 3.67
CA ASP A 73 -7.44 -3.73 4.77
C ASP A 73 -7.50 -2.93 6.07
N SER A 74 -6.41 -2.22 6.40
CA SER A 74 -6.31 -1.33 7.55
C SER A 74 -7.34 -0.20 7.49
N GLU A 75 -7.47 0.47 6.35
CA GLU A 75 -8.45 1.54 6.14
C GLU A 75 -9.89 1.08 6.36
N ARG A 76 -10.23 -0.14 5.91
CA ARG A 76 -11.56 -0.72 6.13
C ARG A 76 -11.82 -1.01 7.60
N ILE A 77 -10.85 -1.61 8.31
CA ILE A 77 -10.96 -1.88 9.75
C ILE A 77 -11.13 -0.57 10.51
N ILE A 78 -10.32 0.44 10.21
CA ILE A 78 -10.41 1.76 10.85
C ILE A 78 -11.76 2.41 10.57
N THR A 79 -12.26 2.31 9.33
CA THR A 79 -13.57 2.84 8.94
C THR A 79 -14.70 2.21 9.75
N GLU A 80 -14.70 0.88 9.87
CA GLU A 80 -15.72 0.16 10.65
C GLU A 80 -15.60 0.44 12.16
N LEU A 81 -14.39 0.48 12.72
CA LEU A 81 -14.19 0.88 14.11
C LEU A 81 -14.69 2.31 14.37
N THR A 82 -14.45 3.23 13.43
CA THR A 82 -14.94 4.60 13.55
C THR A 82 -16.48 4.65 13.48
N ARG A 83 -17.10 3.79 12.65
CA ARG A 83 -18.57 3.63 12.60
C ARG A 83 -19.15 3.06 13.89
N ASP A 84 -18.43 2.14 14.53
CA ASP A 84 -18.78 1.61 15.85
C ASP A 84 -18.51 2.61 16.99
N GLY A 85 -17.97 3.79 16.68
CA GLY A 85 -17.76 4.91 17.57
C GLY A 85 -16.37 4.96 18.24
N TYR A 86 -15.46 4.05 17.89
CA TYR A 86 -14.08 4.11 18.36
C TYR A 86 -13.38 5.33 17.79
N ARG A 87 -12.37 5.81 18.50
CA ARG A 87 -11.51 6.91 18.05
C ARG A 87 -10.21 6.33 17.49
N VAL A 88 -9.65 6.98 16.49
CA VAL A 88 -8.33 6.61 15.95
C VAL A 88 -7.26 7.40 16.67
N ALA A 89 -6.23 6.72 17.20
CA ALA A 89 -5.05 7.36 17.75
C ALA A 89 -3.99 7.59 16.67
N SER A 90 -3.23 8.68 16.78
CA SER A 90 -2.10 9.01 15.91
C SER A 90 -0.78 8.37 16.35
N ASP A 91 -0.71 7.80 17.57
CA ASP A 91 0.48 7.20 18.15
C ASP A 91 0.13 6.01 19.06
N TYR A 92 1.16 5.27 19.51
CA TYR A 92 0.97 4.08 20.36
C TYR A 92 0.68 4.42 21.82
N GLU A 93 1.32 5.46 22.36
CA GLU A 93 1.21 5.83 23.78
C GLU A 93 -0.16 6.45 24.12
N GLY A 94 -0.81 7.09 23.14
CA GLY A 94 -2.14 7.68 23.27
C GLY A 94 -3.30 6.74 22.93
N ALA A 95 -3.04 5.47 22.63
CA ALA A 95 -4.04 4.47 22.30
C ALA A 95 -4.43 3.61 23.52
N ASP A 96 -5.68 3.16 23.60
CA ASP A 96 -6.14 2.16 24.57
C ASP A 96 -5.84 0.71 24.12
N LEU A 97 -5.61 0.54 22.81
CA LEU A 97 -5.23 -0.71 22.15
C LEU A 97 -4.59 -0.40 20.80
N VAL A 98 -3.59 -1.19 20.39
CA VAL A 98 -2.96 -1.07 19.05
C VAL A 98 -3.28 -2.29 18.19
N VAL A 99 -3.70 -2.07 16.95
CA VAL A 99 -3.81 -3.11 15.92
C VAL A 99 -2.62 -3.01 14.98
N VAL A 100 -1.86 -4.10 14.83
CA VAL A 100 -0.72 -4.21 13.91
C VAL A 100 -1.11 -5.11 12.75
N ASN A 101 -1.25 -4.55 11.55
CA ASN A 101 -1.48 -5.28 10.31
C ASN A 101 -0.14 -5.61 9.64
N THR A 102 0.15 -6.89 9.56
CA THR A 102 1.49 -7.44 9.29
C THR A 102 1.64 -8.02 7.89
N CYS A 103 2.88 -8.04 7.40
CA CYS A 103 3.27 -8.73 6.18
C CYS A 103 3.80 -10.13 6.52
N GLY A 104 3.43 -11.13 5.70
CA GLY A 104 3.80 -12.53 5.89
C GLY A 104 4.40 -13.19 4.65
N PHE A 105 4.93 -12.38 3.71
CA PHE A 105 5.35 -12.90 2.40
C PHE A 105 6.85 -13.03 2.24
N ILE A 106 7.63 -11.98 2.56
CA ILE A 106 9.10 -11.98 2.43
C ILE A 106 9.71 -11.96 3.84
N GLU A 107 10.78 -12.71 4.07
CA GLU A 107 11.37 -12.86 5.41
C GLU A 107 11.79 -11.52 6.04
N SER A 108 12.33 -10.58 5.26
CA SER A 108 12.64 -9.23 5.74
C SER A 108 11.40 -8.49 6.26
N ALA A 109 10.29 -8.60 5.55
CA ALA A 109 9.01 -8.00 5.95
C ALA A 109 8.34 -8.75 7.12
N VAL A 110 8.61 -10.05 7.26
CA VAL A 110 8.19 -10.84 8.43
C VAL A 110 8.95 -10.34 9.67
N GLN A 111 10.27 -10.17 9.58
CA GLN A 111 11.08 -9.65 10.68
C GLN A 111 10.67 -8.24 11.07
N GLU A 112 10.49 -7.34 10.09
CA GLU A 112 9.96 -5.99 10.32
C GLU A 112 8.60 -6.02 11.04
N SER A 113 7.71 -6.93 10.64
CA SER A 113 6.41 -7.09 11.27
C SER A 113 6.52 -7.54 12.73
N LEU A 114 7.45 -8.44 13.04
CA LEU A 114 7.68 -8.92 14.40
C LEU A 114 8.29 -7.82 15.29
N ASP A 115 9.25 -7.08 14.76
CA ASP A 115 9.88 -5.96 15.46
C ASP A 115 8.84 -4.88 15.81
N ALA A 116 7.95 -4.54 14.87
CA ALA A 116 6.86 -3.59 15.09
C ALA A 116 5.84 -4.08 16.15
N ILE A 117 5.55 -5.38 16.22
CA ILE A 117 4.73 -5.96 17.28
C ILE A 117 5.40 -5.75 18.64
N GLY A 118 6.71 -6.04 18.74
CA GLY A 118 7.50 -5.84 19.95
C GLY A 118 7.49 -4.38 20.40
N GLU A 119 7.67 -3.43 19.47
CA GLU A 119 7.62 -2.00 19.77
C GLU A 119 6.24 -1.57 20.28
N ALA A 120 5.16 -1.99 19.61
CA ALA A 120 3.79 -1.68 20.02
C ALA A 120 3.47 -2.26 21.41
N LEU A 121 3.94 -3.48 21.72
CA LEU A 121 3.79 -4.08 23.04
C LEU A 121 4.54 -3.29 24.11
N ASN A 122 5.77 -2.85 23.83
CA ASN A 122 6.57 -2.09 24.78
C ASN A 122 5.96 -0.70 25.09
N LYS A 123 5.39 -0.03 24.09
CA LYS A 123 4.82 1.32 24.25
C LYS A 123 3.37 1.32 24.77
N ASN A 124 2.55 0.34 24.41
CA ASN A 124 1.12 0.31 24.74
C ASN A 124 0.71 -0.81 25.70
N GLY A 125 1.31 -2.00 25.56
CA GLY A 125 0.98 -3.20 26.36
C GLY A 125 -0.28 -3.96 25.92
N LYS A 126 -1.12 -3.42 25.03
CA LYS A 126 -2.30 -4.12 24.48
C LYS A 126 -2.27 -4.13 22.94
N VAL A 127 -1.86 -5.26 22.38
CA VAL A 127 -1.70 -5.41 20.93
C VAL A 127 -2.56 -6.55 20.38
N ILE A 128 -3.27 -6.25 19.28
CA ILE A 128 -3.91 -7.23 18.40
C ILE A 128 -3.11 -7.27 17.10
N VAL A 129 -2.82 -8.47 16.62
CA VAL A 129 -2.11 -8.68 15.35
C VAL A 129 -3.10 -9.17 14.29
N THR A 130 -3.01 -8.61 13.10
CA THR A 130 -3.77 -9.02 11.91
C THR A 130 -2.87 -9.04 10.67
N GLY A 131 -3.40 -9.45 9.53
CA GLY A 131 -2.68 -9.45 8.26
C GLY A 131 -2.09 -10.81 7.89
N CYS A 132 -1.16 -10.80 6.93
CA CYS A 132 -0.67 -12.03 6.31
C CYS A 132 0.12 -12.93 7.25
N LEU A 133 0.92 -12.37 8.16
CA LEU A 133 1.69 -13.15 9.14
C LEU A 133 0.78 -13.84 10.16
N GLY A 134 -0.47 -13.37 10.32
CA GLY A 134 -1.43 -13.96 11.24
C GLY A 134 -1.79 -15.42 10.95
N LYS A 135 -1.46 -15.93 9.74
CA LYS A 135 -1.55 -17.36 9.44
C LYS A 135 -0.57 -18.19 10.28
N ASP A 136 0.59 -17.64 10.60
CA ASP A 136 1.63 -18.25 11.43
C ASP A 136 1.51 -17.73 12.87
N ALA A 137 0.29 -17.86 13.43
CA ALA A 137 -0.03 -17.35 14.76
C ALA A 137 0.83 -17.97 15.87
N GLU A 138 1.37 -19.18 15.65
CA GLU A 138 2.35 -19.81 16.56
C GLU A 138 3.66 -19.03 16.58
N LYS A 139 4.25 -18.71 15.42
CA LYS A 139 5.48 -17.90 15.30
C LYS A 139 5.34 -16.57 16.03
N ILE A 140 4.20 -15.88 15.87
CA ILE A 140 3.92 -14.62 16.57
C ILE A 140 3.85 -14.83 18.09
N ARG A 141 3.14 -15.87 18.56
CA ARG A 141 2.95 -16.11 20.01
C ARG A 141 4.21 -16.62 20.70
N ASP A 142 5.04 -17.37 20.01
CA ASP A 142 6.32 -17.86 20.53
C ASP A 142 7.27 -16.69 20.82
N MET A 143 7.32 -15.70 19.93
CA MET A 143 8.14 -14.49 20.12
C MET A 143 7.48 -13.44 21.02
N HIS A 144 6.17 -13.26 20.88
CA HIS A 144 5.39 -12.21 21.55
C HIS A 144 4.16 -12.80 22.26
N PRO A 145 4.34 -13.53 23.37
CA PRO A 145 3.24 -14.22 24.06
C PRO A 145 2.22 -13.26 24.68
N ALA A 146 2.55 -11.97 24.80
CA ALA A 146 1.67 -10.93 25.33
C ALA A 146 0.63 -10.40 24.32
N VAL A 147 0.68 -10.83 23.06
CA VAL A 147 -0.32 -10.46 22.05
C VAL A 147 -1.71 -10.97 22.44
N LEU A 148 -2.71 -10.09 22.41
CA LEU A 148 -4.07 -10.37 22.90
C LEU A 148 -4.87 -11.25 21.94
N SER A 149 -4.68 -11.05 20.63
CA SER A 149 -5.35 -11.80 19.57
C SER A 149 -4.52 -11.78 18.31
N VAL A 150 -4.59 -12.85 17.52
CA VAL A 150 -3.97 -12.96 16.21
C VAL A 150 -5.04 -13.41 15.22
N THR A 151 -5.26 -12.65 14.15
CA THR A 151 -6.22 -12.94 13.08
C THR A 151 -5.51 -12.98 11.72
N GLY A 152 -6.12 -13.63 10.72
CA GLY A 152 -5.56 -13.69 9.36
C GLY A 152 -5.77 -12.42 8.52
N ALA A 153 -5.30 -12.46 7.28
CA ALA A 153 -5.57 -11.42 6.29
C ALA A 153 -7.07 -11.38 5.95
N HIS A 154 -7.62 -10.18 5.77
CA HIS A 154 -9.06 -9.93 5.48
C HIS A 154 -10.05 -10.41 6.55
N ALA A 155 -9.57 -10.79 7.74
CA ALA A 155 -10.40 -11.21 8.85
C ALA A 155 -11.01 -9.99 9.58
N TYR A 156 -11.70 -9.10 8.85
CA TYR A 156 -12.17 -7.83 9.36
C TYR A 156 -13.06 -8.02 10.61
N ASP A 157 -14.07 -8.89 10.51
CA ASP A 157 -15.02 -9.15 11.60
C ASP A 157 -14.33 -9.71 12.86
N GLU A 158 -13.30 -10.54 12.68
CA GLU A 158 -12.51 -11.07 13.79
C GLU A 158 -11.71 -9.98 14.49
N VAL A 159 -11.14 -9.03 13.74
CA VAL A 159 -10.44 -7.87 14.31
C VAL A 159 -11.42 -6.99 15.08
N ILE A 160 -12.57 -6.64 14.51
CA ILE A 160 -13.60 -5.83 15.19
C ILE A 160 -14.06 -6.51 16.48
N THR A 161 -14.27 -7.84 16.44
CA THR A 161 -14.65 -8.64 17.60
C THR A 161 -13.54 -8.63 18.67
N ALA A 162 -12.28 -8.79 18.27
CA ALA A 162 -11.15 -8.77 19.18
C ALA A 162 -10.96 -7.39 19.82
N VAL A 163 -11.08 -6.31 19.05
CA VAL A 163 -11.04 -4.93 19.57
C VAL A 163 -12.16 -4.73 20.59
N SER A 164 -13.39 -5.12 20.25
CA SER A 164 -14.55 -4.98 21.16
C SER A 164 -14.42 -5.78 22.45
N LYS A 165 -13.72 -6.92 22.41
CA LYS A 165 -13.42 -7.73 23.60
C LYS A 165 -12.34 -7.08 24.50
N HIS A 166 -11.29 -6.51 23.91
CA HIS A 166 -10.10 -6.07 24.64
C HIS A 166 -10.06 -4.57 24.94
N ALA A 167 -10.88 -3.78 24.25
CA ALA A 167 -11.14 -2.37 24.47
C ALA A 167 -12.67 -2.10 24.40
N PRO A 168 -13.47 -2.68 25.31
CA PRO A 168 -14.93 -2.59 25.22
C PRO A 168 -15.42 -1.15 25.32
N MET A 169 -16.40 -0.80 24.49
CA MET A 169 -17.12 0.46 24.59
C MET A 169 -17.78 0.62 25.96
N PRO A 170 -17.64 1.75 26.65
CA PRO A 170 -18.29 1.97 27.94
C PRO A 170 -19.82 1.86 27.86
N GLN A 171 -20.45 1.27 28.88
CA GLN A 171 -21.91 1.08 28.92
C GLN A 171 -22.68 2.39 28.72
N ALA A 172 -22.17 3.52 29.23
CA ALA A 172 -22.78 4.84 29.04
C ALA A 172 -22.83 5.31 27.57
N ILE A 173 -21.95 4.79 26.70
CA ILE A 173 -21.94 5.01 25.25
C ILE A 173 -22.77 3.94 24.54
N GLN A 174 -22.78 2.70 25.03
CA GLN A 174 -23.65 1.64 24.48
C GLN A 174 -25.15 1.96 24.69
N ASP A 175 -25.52 2.43 25.89
CA ASP A 175 -26.89 2.81 26.27
C ASP A 175 -27.31 4.11 25.58
N LYS A 176 -26.34 5.01 25.37
CA LYS A 176 -26.47 6.15 24.46
C LYS A 176 -25.96 5.74 23.07
N LYS A 177 -26.73 4.91 22.35
CA LYS A 177 -26.85 5.12 20.89
C LYS A 177 -27.47 6.51 20.62
N SER A 178 -26.92 7.57 21.20
CA SER A 178 -27.06 8.93 20.71
C SER A 178 -26.28 8.92 19.41
N TYR A 179 -27.00 8.61 18.34
CA TYR A 179 -26.64 8.90 16.97
C TYR A 179 -25.74 10.13 16.92
N ASP A 180 -24.44 9.93 16.66
CA ASP A 180 -23.55 11.03 16.30
C ASP A 180 -23.74 11.26 14.80
N PRO A 181 -24.32 12.40 14.39
CA PRO A 181 -24.53 12.68 12.97
C PRO A 181 -23.22 12.64 12.16
N LYS A 182 -22.06 12.80 12.80
CA LYS A 182 -20.75 12.71 12.15
C LYS A 182 -20.36 11.29 11.74
N ILE A 183 -20.91 10.27 12.41
CA ILE A 183 -20.70 8.87 12.01
C ILE A 183 -21.44 8.58 10.70
N ASP A 184 -22.64 9.16 10.51
CA ASP A 184 -23.38 9.10 9.24
C ASP A 184 -22.70 9.86 8.09
N LEU A 185 -21.75 10.76 8.39
CA LEU A 185 -20.92 11.44 7.39
C LEU A 185 -19.76 10.56 6.88
N ILE A 186 -19.50 9.40 7.49
CA ILE A 186 -18.54 8.41 6.97
C ILE A 186 -19.18 7.74 5.76
N ASP A 187 -19.07 8.41 4.63
CA ASP A 187 -19.55 7.92 3.35
C ASP A 187 -18.74 6.69 2.88
N LEU A 188 -19.03 6.22 1.67
CA LEU A 188 -18.36 5.05 1.12
C LEU A 188 -16.85 5.26 0.86
N ALA A 189 -16.31 6.49 0.93
CA ALA A 189 -14.87 6.73 0.85
C ALA A 189 -14.15 6.20 2.11
N GLY A 190 -14.81 6.24 3.27
CA GLY A 190 -14.24 5.79 4.54
C GLY A 190 -13.06 6.65 5.02
N VAL A 191 -12.33 6.13 6.01
CA VAL A 191 -11.11 6.75 6.54
C VAL A 191 -9.92 6.29 5.70
N LYS A 192 -9.12 7.25 5.20
CA LYS A 192 -7.93 6.99 4.39
C LYS A 192 -6.64 7.26 5.14
N LEU A 193 -5.67 6.39 4.92
CA LEU A 193 -4.30 6.53 5.42
C LEU A 193 -3.37 7.10 4.35
N THR A 194 -3.79 7.10 3.07
CA THR A 194 -3.10 7.79 1.99
C THR A 194 -3.30 9.30 2.04
N PRO A 195 -2.39 10.09 1.43
CA PRO A 195 -2.63 11.49 1.11
C PRO A 195 -3.97 11.72 0.39
N SER A 196 -4.59 12.88 0.61
CA SER A 196 -5.98 13.14 0.17
C SER A 196 -6.21 13.14 -1.34
N HIS A 197 -5.15 13.29 -2.15
CA HIS A 197 -5.25 13.41 -3.59
C HIS A 197 -5.17 12.07 -4.34
N TYR A 198 -4.82 10.96 -3.69
CA TYR A 198 -4.91 9.63 -4.29
C TYR A 198 -5.50 8.60 -3.32
N ALA A 199 -6.08 7.53 -3.85
CA ALA A 199 -6.56 6.42 -3.03
C ALA A 199 -6.42 5.08 -3.74
N TYR A 200 -6.05 4.06 -2.98
CA TYR A 200 -6.11 2.68 -3.46
C TYR A 200 -7.55 2.16 -3.44
N LEU A 201 -7.96 1.54 -4.55
CA LEU A 201 -9.26 0.89 -4.68
C LEU A 201 -9.06 -0.60 -4.94
N LYS A 202 -9.30 -1.40 -3.91
CA LYS A 202 -9.17 -2.86 -3.99
C LYS A 202 -10.43 -3.49 -4.60
N ILE A 203 -10.27 -4.17 -5.73
CA ILE A 203 -11.40 -4.72 -6.51
C ILE A 203 -11.65 -6.21 -6.29
N SER A 204 -10.63 -6.94 -5.87
CA SER A 204 -10.69 -8.37 -5.58
C SER A 204 -9.60 -8.74 -4.58
N GLU A 205 -9.74 -9.95 -4.03
CA GLU A 205 -8.81 -10.57 -3.09
C GLU A 205 -8.38 -11.95 -3.59
N GLY A 206 -7.24 -12.43 -3.11
CA GLY A 206 -6.77 -13.78 -3.41
C GLY A 206 -6.36 -13.97 -4.87
N CYS A 207 -5.88 -15.18 -5.21
CA CYS A 207 -5.34 -15.45 -6.54
C CYS A 207 -5.54 -16.92 -6.94
N ASN A 208 -5.97 -17.15 -8.19
CA ASN A 208 -6.14 -18.50 -8.74
C ASN A 208 -4.85 -19.08 -9.35
N HIS A 209 -3.81 -18.28 -9.51
CA HIS A 209 -2.53 -18.78 -10.01
C HIS A 209 -1.86 -19.68 -8.97
N ARG A 210 -1.13 -20.69 -9.47
CA ARG A 210 -0.35 -21.64 -8.65
C ARG A 210 1.13 -21.54 -9.01
N CYS A 211 1.65 -20.33 -8.97
CA CYS A 211 3.07 -20.06 -9.22
C CYS A 211 3.91 -20.73 -8.13
N THR A 212 5.01 -21.38 -8.51
CA THR A 212 5.80 -22.20 -7.58
C THR A 212 6.47 -21.39 -6.48
N PHE A 213 6.79 -20.12 -6.74
CA PHE A 213 7.41 -19.20 -5.78
C PHE A 213 6.41 -18.44 -4.90
N CYS A 214 5.09 -18.53 -5.16
CA CYS A 214 4.11 -17.64 -4.56
C CYS A 214 3.16 -18.40 -3.63
N ILE A 215 3.15 -18.03 -2.35
CA ILE A 215 2.27 -18.59 -1.33
C ILE A 215 0.98 -17.78 -1.11
N ILE A 216 0.71 -16.76 -1.93
CA ILE A 216 -0.48 -15.90 -1.78
C ILE A 216 -1.80 -16.67 -1.73
N PRO A 217 -2.06 -17.71 -2.56
CA PRO A 217 -3.29 -18.50 -2.43
C PRO A 217 -3.45 -19.16 -1.05
N SER A 218 -2.33 -19.51 -0.42
CA SER A 218 -2.31 -20.08 0.92
C SER A 218 -2.49 -19.02 2.02
N LEU A 219 -2.14 -17.75 1.77
CA LEU A 219 -2.26 -16.65 2.73
C LEU A 219 -3.60 -15.91 2.63
N ARG A 220 -4.12 -15.70 1.41
CA ARG A 220 -5.27 -14.84 1.11
C ARG A 220 -6.41 -15.57 0.38
N GLY A 221 -6.24 -16.86 0.09
CA GLY A 221 -7.24 -17.68 -0.59
C GLY A 221 -7.24 -17.52 -2.11
N ASP A 222 -8.22 -18.18 -2.73
CA ASP A 222 -8.52 -18.07 -4.16
C ASP A 222 -9.17 -16.73 -4.51
N LEU A 223 -9.30 -16.45 -5.81
CA LEU A 223 -9.86 -15.19 -6.29
C LEU A 223 -11.29 -14.97 -5.77
N VAL A 224 -11.50 -13.86 -5.08
CA VAL A 224 -12.82 -13.35 -4.66
C VAL A 224 -12.95 -11.91 -5.12
N SER A 225 -13.78 -11.68 -6.13
CA SER A 225 -14.03 -10.34 -6.70
C SER A 225 -15.19 -9.66 -6.01
N ARG A 226 -15.11 -8.34 -5.87
CA ARG A 226 -16.24 -7.51 -5.45
C ARG A 226 -17.20 -7.27 -6.61
N PRO A 227 -18.52 -7.21 -6.39
CA PRO A 227 -19.47 -6.76 -7.40
C PRO A 227 -19.13 -5.37 -7.95
N ILE A 228 -19.29 -5.17 -9.27
CA ILE A 228 -18.87 -3.94 -9.95
C ILE A 228 -19.59 -2.69 -9.43
N ASP A 229 -20.85 -2.81 -9.02
CA ASP A 229 -21.64 -1.71 -8.45
C ASP A 229 -21.06 -1.20 -7.14
N GLU A 230 -20.59 -2.09 -6.26
CA GLU A 230 -19.91 -1.70 -5.02
C GLU A 230 -18.59 -0.98 -5.31
N VAL A 231 -17.80 -1.51 -6.26
CA VAL A 231 -16.53 -0.89 -6.68
C VAL A 231 -16.77 0.50 -7.25
N MET A 232 -17.78 0.65 -8.12
CA MET A 232 -18.11 1.94 -8.74
C MET A 232 -18.68 2.94 -7.74
N ASN A 233 -19.46 2.49 -6.75
CA ASN A 233 -19.96 3.35 -5.68
C ASN A 233 -18.82 3.91 -4.83
N GLU A 234 -17.84 3.08 -4.45
CA GLU A 234 -16.63 3.52 -3.73
C GLU A 234 -15.78 4.47 -4.60
N ALA A 235 -15.55 4.15 -5.87
CA ALA A 235 -14.79 5.00 -6.79
C ALA A 235 -15.38 6.42 -6.89
N VAL A 236 -16.71 6.54 -6.99
CA VAL A 236 -17.39 7.84 -7.03
C VAL A 236 -17.36 8.55 -5.68
N ALA A 237 -17.46 7.83 -4.56
CA ALA A 237 -17.33 8.41 -3.24
C ALA A 237 -15.92 8.99 -3.02
N LEU A 238 -14.87 8.24 -3.38
CA LEU A 238 -13.48 8.71 -3.31
C LEU A 238 -13.27 9.98 -4.15
N LYS A 239 -13.79 10.00 -5.38
CA LYS A 239 -13.76 11.23 -6.20
C LYS A 239 -14.45 12.41 -5.49
N LYS A 240 -15.64 12.19 -4.91
CA LYS A 240 -16.39 13.24 -4.19
C LYS A 240 -15.63 13.74 -2.96
N ALA A 241 -14.84 12.88 -2.32
CA ALA A 241 -13.97 13.22 -1.20
C ALA A 241 -12.73 14.04 -1.61
N GLY A 242 -12.51 14.28 -2.91
CA GLY A 242 -11.44 15.15 -3.43
C GLY A 242 -10.27 14.42 -4.09
N VAL A 243 -10.30 13.07 -4.12
CA VAL A 243 -9.28 12.23 -4.76
C VAL A 243 -9.14 12.58 -6.24
N LYS A 244 -7.89 12.71 -6.70
CA LYS A 244 -7.48 13.02 -8.08
C LYS A 244 -6.99 11.79 -8.85
N GLU A 245 -6.57 10.74 -8.14
CA GLU A 245 -6.09 9.49 -8.73
C GLU A 245 -6.61 8.26 -7.96
N LEU A 246 -7.18 7.30 -8.69
CA LEU A 246 -7.54 5.98 -8.18
C LEU A 246 -6.48 4.96 -8.62
N LEU A 247 -5.94 4.24 -7.65
CA LEU A 247 -4.95 3.18 -7.85
C LEU A 247 -5.67 1.84 -7.71
N ILE A 248 -6.03 1.22 -8.83
CA ILE A 248 -6.77 -0.04 -8.85
C ILE A 248 -5.81 -1.18 -8.53
N ILE A 249 -6.13 -1.92 -7.46
CA ILE A 249 -5.27 -2.98 -6.95
C ILE A 249 -6.02 -4.29 -6.72
N SER A 250 -5.29 -5.39 -6.91
CA SER A 250 -5.62 -6.75 -6.49
C SER A 250 -4.36 -7.62 -6.58
N GLN A 251 -4.46 -8.94 -6.48
CA GLN A 251 -3.38 -9.87 -6.80
C GLN A 251 -3.24 -10.11 -8.31
N ASP A 252 -4.36 -10.15 -9.01
CA ASP A 252 -4.45 -10.24 -10.47
C ASP A 252 -5.68 -9.46 -10.95
N THR A 253 -5.42 -8.22 -11.38
CA THR A 253 -6.47 -7.25 -11.70
C THR A 253 -7.20 -7.62 -12.98
N SER A 254 -6.51 -8.25 -13.94
CA SER A 254 -7.13 -8.63 -15.21
C SER A 254 -7.95 -9.93 -15.13
N ALA A 255 -7.86 -10.65 -14.01
CA ALA A 255 -8.73 -11.78 -13.67
C ALA A 255 -10.08 -11.37 -13.07
N TYR A 256 -10.30 -10.08 -12.79
CA TYR A 256 -11.50 -9.58 -12.12
C TYR A 256 -12.81 -10.09 -12.74
N GLY A 257 -13.64 -10.70 -11.88
CA GLY A 257 -14.99 -11.15 -12.23
C GLY A 257 -15.11 -12.59 -12.73
N LEU A 258 -14.00 -13.32 -12.88
CA LEU A 258 -14.00 -14.73 -13.28
C LEU A 258 -14.76 -15.62 -12.28
N ASP A 259 -14.53 -15.41 -10.98
CA ASP A 259 -15.20 -16.09 -9.87
C ASP A 259 -16.69 -15.74 -9.79
N LEU A 260 -17.05 -14.50 -10.11
CA LEU A 260 -18.45 -14.03 -10.20
C LEU A 260 -19.16 -14.49 -11.48
N LYS A 261 -18.49 -15.23 -12.37
CA LYS A 261 -19.01 -15.63 -13.69
C LYS A 261 -19.56 -14.43 -14.48
N TYR A 262 -18.92 -13.27 -14.35
CA TYR A 262 -19.32 -12.02 -14.97
C TYR A 262 -20.75 -11.57 -14.64
N LYS A 263 -21.19 -11.79 -13.40
CA LYS A 263 -22.50 -11.37 -12.88
C LYS A 263 -22.81 -9.92 -13.26
N THR A 264 -23.97 -9.72 -13.88
CA THR A 264 -24.51 -8.39 -14.16
C THR A 264 -25.13 -7.80 -12.90
N THR A 265 -24.77 -6.57 -12.58
CA THR A 265 -25.43 -5.73 -11.58
C THR A 265 -25.87 -4.41 -12.23
N PHE A 266 -26.63 -3.60 -11.49
CA PHE A 266 -27.11 -2.32 -12.00
C PHE A 266 -26.45 -1.19 -11.22
N TRP A 267 -25.83 -0.26 -11.93
CA TRP A 267 -25.22 0.93 -11.35
C TRP A 267 -25.79 2.16 -12.04
N ASN A 268 -26.42 3.06 -11.28
CA ASN A 268 -27.15 4.22 -11.80
C ASN A 268 -28.16 3.88 -12.90
N GLY A 269 -28.86 2.75 -12.77
CA GLY A 269 -29.84 2.26 -13.75
C GLY A 269 -29.23 1.63 -15.01
N MET A 270 -27.90 1.61 -15.15
CA MET A 270 -27.20 0.96 -16.27
C MET A 270 -26.76 -0.45 -15.88
N PRO A 271 -26.98 -1.47 -16.73
CA PRO A 271 -26.47 -2.80 -16.49
C PRO A 271 -24.94 -2.83 -16.71
N LEU A 272 -24.20 -3.29 -15.72
CA LEU A 272 -22.76 -3.50 -15.78
C LEU A 272 -22.41 -4.94 -15.43
N ARG A 273 -21.54 -5.57 -16.21
CA ARG A 273 -21.03 -6.90 -15.87
C ARG A 273 -19.80 -6.75 -14.99
N SER A 274 -19.72 -7.55 -13.94
CA SER A 274 -18.49 -7.67 -13.13
C SER A 274 -17.43 -8.38 -13.94
N LYS A 275 -16.81 -7.68 -14.89
CA LYS A 275 -15.81 -8.17 -15.82
C LYS A 275 -14.76 -7.08 -16.00
N PHE A 276 -13.49 -7.47 -16.07
CA PHE A 276 -12.37 -6.53 -16.10
C PHE A 276 -12.50 -5.41 -17.16
N PHE A 277 -12.89 -5.74 -18.39
CA PHE A 277 -13.06 -4.71 -19.44
C PHE A 277 -14.20 -3.74 -19.13
N ASP A 278 -15.38 -4.25 -18.76
CA ASP A 278 -16.55 -3.45 -18.39
C ASP A 278 -16.24 -2.55 -17.17
N LEU A 279 -15.44 -3.05 -16.22
CA LEU A 279 -14.92 -2.25 -15.09
C LEU A 279 -14.01 -1.11 -15.57
N CYS A 280 -13.07 -1.39 -16.46
CA CYS A 280 -12.18 -0.36 -17.01
C CYS A 280 -12.96 0.73 -17.76
N GLU A 281 -13.96 0.34 -18.57
CA GLU A 281 -14.83 1.29 -19.26
C GLU A 281 -15.64 2.17 -18.30
N ALA A 282 -16.12 1.61 -17.19
CA ALA A 282 -16.86 2.33 -16.18
C ALA A 282 -15.95 3.30 -15.39
N LEU A 283 -14.77 2.81 -14.96
CA LEU A 283 -13.79 3.62 -14.23
C LEU A 283 -13.23 4.77 -15.07
N ALA A 284 -12.99 4.56 -16.37
CA ALA A 284 -12.53 5.61 -17.28
C ALA A 284 -13.50 6.81 -17.33
N LYS A 285 -14.79 6.60 -17.04
CA LYS A 285 -15.83 7.64 -17.02
C LYS A 285 -15.96 8.36 -15.68
N VAL A 286 -15.21 7.96 -14.66
CA VAL A 286 -15.22 8.62 -13.35
C VAL A 286 -14.67 10.05 -13.46
N GLY A 287 -13.77 10.33 -14.39
CA GLY A 287 -13.28 11.68 -14.69
C GLY A 287 -12.23 12.19 -13.69
N ILE A 288 -11.36 11.29 -13.24
CA ILE A 288 -10.10 11.51 -12.53
C ILE A 288 -9.09 10.47 -13.04
N TRP A 289 -7.82 10.54 -12.64
CA TRP A 289 -6.84 9.53 -13.07
C TRP A 289 -7.21 8.15 -12.50
N VAL A 290 -7.10 7.11 -13.32
CA VAL A 290 -7.28 5.71 -12.91
C VAL A 290 -6.08 4.91 -13.39
N ARG A 291 -5.32 4.34 -12.45
CA ARG A 291 -4.11 3.55 -12.74
C ARG A 291 -4.35 2.09 -12.39
N LEU A 292 -3.97 1.18 -13.29
CA LEU A 292 -4.09 -0.25 -13.07
C LEU A 292 -2.77 -0.85 -12.58
N HIS A 293 -2.83 -1.60 -11.49
CA HIS A 293 -1.69 -2.37 -10.98
C HIS A 293 -1.93 -3.87 -11.10
N TYR A 294 -0.85 -4.66 -11.12
CA TYR A 294 -0.92 -6.12 -11.09
C TYR A 294 -1.78 -6.71 -12.22
N VAL A 295 -1.59 -6.22 -13.45
CA VAL A 295 -2.35 -6.64 -14.62
C VAL A 295 -1.63 -7.80 -15.29
N TYR A 296 -2.18 -9.01 -15.20
CA TYR A 296 -1.68 -10.14 -15.97
C TYR A 296 -1.92 -9.92 -17.47
N PRO A 297 -0.96 -10.21 -18.37
CA PRO A 297 -1.13 -9.94 -19.80
C PRO A 297 -2.04 -11.00 -20.42
N TYR A 298 -3.36 -10.91 -20.24
CA TYR A 298 -4.31 -11.75 -20.97
C TYR A 298 -4.67 -11.13 -22.32
N PRO A 299 -5.13 -11.91 -23.32
CA PRO A 299 -5.51 -11.37 -24.63
C PRO A 299 -6.56 -10.26 -24.58
N HIS A 300 -7.44 -10.24 -23.56
CA HIS A 300 -8.44 -9.18 -23.42
C HIS A 300 -7.87 -7.84 -22.95
N VAL A 301 -6.63 -7.80 -22.46
CA VAL A 301 -5.94 -6.55 -22.07
C VAL A 301 -5.67 -5.67 -23.29
N ASP A 302 -5.52 -6.25 -24.48
CA ASP A 302 -5.37 -5.49 -25.74
C ASP A 302 -6.47 -4.43 -25.91
N LYS A 303 -7.72 -4.78 -25.60
CA LYS A 303 -8.86 -3.85 -25.68
C LYS A 303 -8.79 -2.75 -24.61
N VAL A 304 -8.19 -3.04 -23.47
CA VAL A 304 -7.97 -2.05 -22.40
C VAL A 304 -6.90 -1.05 -22.84
N VAL A 305 -5.87 -1.49 -23.57
CA VAL A 305 -4.88 -0.58 -24.15
C VAL A 305 -5.51 0.35 -25.19
N GLU A 306 -6.45 -0.14 -26.00
CA GLU A 306 -7.25 0.70 -26.91
C GLU A 306 -8.10 1.75 -26.16
N LEU A 307 -8.53 1.45 -24.93
CA LEU A 307 -9.23 2.39 -24.06
C LEU A 307 -8.28 3.42 -23.47
N MET A 308 -7.09 3.00 -23.03
CA MET A 308 -6.02 3.89 -22.54
C MET A 308 -5.51 4.87 -23.60
N ALA A 309 -5.58 4.50 -24.88
CA ALA A 309 -5.19 5.36 -26.00
C ALA A 309 -6.15 6.55 -26.22
N LYS A 310 -7.30 6.57 -25.53
CA LYS A 310 -8.30 7.63 -25.63
C LYS A 310 -8.18 8.54 -24.40
N PRO A 311 -7.45 9.66 -24.48
CA PRO A 311 -7.38 10.59 -23.37
C PRO A 311 -8.77 11.14 -23.07
N GLY A 312 -9.17 11.14 -21.79
CA GLY A 312 -10.38 11.83 -21.35
C GLY A 312 -10.06 13.26 -20.93
N ASP A 313 -11.00 14.19 -21.15
CA ASP A 313 -10.81 15.64 -20.99
C ASP A 313 -10.24 16.08 -19.63
N ARG A 314 -10.43 15.31 -18.55
CA ARG A 314 -9.98 15.63 -17.18
C ARG A 314 -9.50 14.40 -16.39
N GLY A 315 -9.07 13.35 -17.10
CA GLY A 315 -8.70 12.06 -16.51
C GLY A 315 -9.29 10.89 -17.29
N GLY A 316 -9.19 9.69 -16.74
CA GLY A 316 -9.52 8.46 -17.42
C GLY A 316 -8.52 7.37 -17.07
N LEU A 317 -8.57 6.27 -17.83
CA LEU A 317 -7.64 5.18 -17.65
C LEU A 317 -6.26 5.61 -18.15
N LEU A 318 -5.30 5.75 -17.23
CA LEU A 318 -3.95 6.15 -17.57
C LEU A 318 -3.28 5.09 -18.46
N PRO A 319 -2.43 5.50 -19.41
CA PRO A 319 -1.68 4.58 -20.26
C PRO A 319 -0.51 3.98 -19.49
N TYR A 320 -0.82 3.25 -18.43
CA TYR A 320 0.13 2.65 -17.50
C TYR A 320 -0.31 1.22 -17.20
N LEU A 321 0.58 0.26 -17.45
CA LEU A 321 0.39 -1.14 -17.13
C LEU A 321 1.53 -1.66 -16.27
N ASP A 322 1.23 -2.00 -15.03
CA ASP A 322 2.11 -2.78 -14.17
C ASP A 322 1.83 -4.27 -14.36
N ILE A 323 2.77 -4.94 -15.01
CA ILE A 323 2.68 -6.33 -15.46
C ILE A 323 3.74 -7.14 -14.73
N PRO A 324 3.37 -8.07 -13.85
CA PRO A 324 4.35 -8.83 -13.08
C PRO A 324 4.97 -9.95 -13.92
N LEU A 325 5.90 -9.69 -14.87
CA LEU A 325 6.43 -10.72 -15.79
C LEU A 325 7.26 -11.80 -15.10
N GLN A 326 7.97 -11.45 -14.03
CA GLN A 326 8.85 -12.31 -13.20
C GLN A 326 10.13 -12.78 -13.90
N HIS A 327 10.06 -13.27 -15.13
CA HIS A 327 11.22 -13.68 -15.92
C HIS A 327 10.89 -13.59 -17.43
N ALA A 328 11.88 -13.80 -18.29
CA ALA A 328 11.69 -13.89 -19.74
C ALA A 328 12.09 -15.25 -20.33
N SER A 329 13.10 -15.93 -19.77
CA SER A 329 13.48 -17.28 -20.23
C SER A 329 12.29 -18.24 -20.17
N PRO A 330 11.99 -18.96 -21.28
CA PRO A 330 10.96 -19.97 -21.32
C PRO A 330 11.16 -21.09 -20.28
N SER A 331 12.39 -21.54 -20.04
CA SER A 331 12.68 -22.63 -19.10
C SER A 331 12.30 -22.23 -17.66
N VAL A 332 12.70 -21.02 -17.24
CA VAL A 332 12.46 -20.46 -15.92
C VAL A 332 10.98 -20.16 -15.73
N LEU A 333 10.31 -19.54 -16.72
CA LEU A 333 8.87 -19.26 -16.65
C LEU A 333 8.03 -20.55 -16.52
N LYS A 334 8.47 -21.63 -17.17
CA LYS A 334 7.85 -22.95 -17.03
C LYS A 334 8.05 -23.51 -15.62
N ALA A 335 9.25 -23.40 -15.05
CA ALA A 335 9.55 -23.82 -13.68
C ALA A 335 8.79 -22.99 -12.62
N MET A 336 8.60 -21.69 -12.88
CA MET A 336 7.77 -20.78 -12.10
C MET A 336 6.25 -21.11 -12.19
N LYS A 337 5.84 -21.99 -13.12
CA LYS A 337 4.42 -22.23 -13.50
C LYS A 337 3.68 -20.95 -13.88
N ARG A 338 4.33 -20.08 -14.64
CA ARG A 338 3.72 -18.84 -15.15
C ARG A 338 2.92 -19.13 -16.43
N PRO A 339 1.64 -18.74 -16.51
CA PRO A 339 0.89 -18.80 -17.76
C PRO A 339 1.54 -18.04 -18.92
N ALA A 340 2.38 -17.03 -18.63
CA ALA A 340 3.05 -16.21 -19.64
C ALA A 340 4.10 -16.99 -20.45
N HIS A 341 4.51 -18.19 -20.01
CA HIS A 341 5.38 -19.07 -20.80
C HIS A 341 4.78 -19.39 -22.19
N SER A 342 3.45 -19.42 -22.31
CA SER A 342 2.77 -19.73 -23.58
C SER A 342 2.54 -18.50 -24.48
N GLU A 343 2.96 -17.31 -24.06
CA GLU A 343 2.72 -16.07 -24.81
C GLU A 343 4.02 -15.44 -25.32
N ASN A 344 3.97 -14.91 -26.55
CA ASN A 344 5.03 -14.02 -27.04
C ASN A 344 4.82 -12.62 -26.45
N THR A 345 5.30 -12.43 -25.22
CA THR A 345 5.17 -11.17 -24.48
C THR A 345 5.83 -9.99 -25.20
N LEU A 346 6.95 -10.21 -25.88
CA LEU A 346 7.66 -9.18 -26.64
C LEU A 346 6.80 -8.64 -27.80
N ALA A 347 6.22 -9.54 -28.60
CA ALA A 347 5.33 -9.17 -29.69
C ALA A 347 4.08 -8.43 -29.18
N ARG A 348 3.57 -8.82 -28.00
CA ARG A 348 2.43 -8.13 -27.39
C ARG A 348 2.79 -6.72 -26.91
N ILE A 349 3.95 -6.54 -26.28
CA ILE A 349 4.47 -5.22 -25.89
C ILE A 349 4.60 -4.31 -27.11
N GLN A 350 5.14 -4.83 -28.22
CA GLN A 350 5.26 -4.08 -29.47
C GLN A 350 3.88 -3.65 -29.99
N LYS A 351 2.92 -4.59 -30.07
CA LYS A 351 1.54 -4.29 -30.46
C LYS A 351 0.87 -3.23 -29.57
N TRP A 352 1.08 -3.28 -28.25
CA TRP A 352 0.52 -2.28 -27.35
C TRP A 352 1.10 -0.89 -27.59
N ARG A 353 2.39 -0.78 -27.91
CA ARG A 353 3.02 0.50 -28.28
C ARG A 353 2.57 1.01 -29.65
N GLU A 354 2.22 0.13 -30.57
CA GLU A 354 1.57 0.52 -31.83
C GLU A 354 0.16 1.10 -31.60
N ILE A 355 -0.60 0.52 -30.65
CA ILE A 355 -1.93 1.01 -30.27
C ILE A 355 -1.84 2.33 -29.50
N ASN A 356 -0.91 2.41 -28.55
CA ASN A 356 -0.71 3.55 -27.67
C ASN A 356 0.81 3.82 -27.48
N PRO A 357 1.40 4.74 -28.25
CA PRO A 357 2.82 5.07 -28.15
C PRO A 357 3.25 5.61 -26.79
N ASP A 358 2.31 6.18 -26.02
CA ASP A 358 2.58 6.73 -24.69
C ASP A 358 2.46 5.71 -23.57
N ILE A 359 2.16 4.44 -23.88
CA ILE A 359 1.99 3.40 -22.87
C ILE A 359 3.28 3.16 -22.08
N VAL A 360 3.15 3.28 -20.77
CA VAL A 360 4.18 2.99 -19.79
C VAL A 360 3.98 1.58 -19.31
N ILE A 361 5.02 0.75 -19.48
CA ILE A 361 5.00 -0.64 -19.04
C ILE A 361 5.97 -0.80 -17.90
N ARG A 362 5.41 -1.08 -16.72
CA ARG A 362 6.14 -1.46 -15.53
C ARG A 362 6.18 -2.97 -15.38
N SER A 363 7.30 -3.51 -14.92
CA SER A 363 7.39 -4.92 -14.56
C SER A 363 8.33 -5.17 -13.39
N THR A 364 8.22 -6.36 -12.81
CA THR A 364 9.12 -6.87 -11.79
C THR A 364 9.71 -8.20 -12.24
N PHE A 365 11.01 -8.39 -12.00
CA PHE A 365 11.75 -9.61 -12.32
C PHE A 365 12.39 -10.21 -11.08
N VAL A 366 12.59 -11.52 -11.13
CA VAL A 366 13.28 -12.30 -10.10
C VAL A 366 14.44 -13.03 -10.76
N VAL A 367 15.66 -12.78 -10.28
CA VAL A 367 16.89 -13.45 -10.75
C VAL A 367 17.40 -14.43 -9.72
N GLY A 368 18.11 -15.46 -10.18
CA GLY A 368 18.58 -16.54 -9.33
C GLY A 368 17.49 -17.54 -8.94
N PHE A 369 16.44 -17.69 -9.75
CA PHE A 369 15.39 -18.68 -9.51
C PHE A 369 15.99 -20.10 -9.53
N PRO A 370 15.53 -21.06 -8.71
CA PRO A 370 16.06 -22.42 -8.71
C PRO A 370 16.06 -23.05 -10.11
N GLY A 371 17.25 -23.47 -10.57
CA GLY A 371 17.49 -24.01 -11.91
C GLY A 371 17.84 -22.99 -13.00
N GLU A 372 17.89 -21.68 -12.70
CA GLU A 372 18.23 -20.63 -13.68
C GLU A 372 19.72 -20.69 -14.08
N THR A 373 19.96 -20.96 -15.36
CA THR A 373 21.31 -21.05 -15.93
C THR A 373 21.82 -19.69 -16.44
N GLU A 374 23.11 -19.62 -16.79
CA GLU A 374 23.67 -18.40 -17.41
C GLU A 374 23.04 -18.10 -18.77
N GLU A 375 22.69 -19.13 -19.54
CA GLU A 375 21.99 -18.97 -20.82
C GLU A 375 20.59 -18.37 -20.64
N ASP A 376 19.89 -18.76 -19.57
CA ASP A 376 18.57 -18.20 -19.23
C ASP A 376 18.66 -16.72 -18.84
N PHE A 377 19.73 -16.37 -18.11
CA PHE A 377 19.98 -15.01 -17.67
C PHE A 377 20.40 -14.11 -18.82
N GLU A 378 21.28 -14.55 -19.71
CA GLU A 378 21.64 -13.80 -20.93
C GLU A 378 20.44 -13.62 -21.85
N TYR A 379 19.60 -14.64 -22.01
CA TYR A 379 18.32 -14.51 -22.72
C TYR A 379 17.43 -13.43 -22.09
N LEU A 380 17.36 -13.36 -20.76
CA LEU A 380 16.60 -12.33 -20.06
C LEU A 380 17.14 -10.92 -20.34
N LEU A 381 18.46 -10.72 -20.32
CA LEU A 381 19.08 -9.43 -20.61
C LEU A 381 18.81 -8.99 -22.06
N ASP A 382 18.93 -9.89 -23.02
CA ASP A 382 18.65 -9.60 -24.43
C ASP A 382 17.17 -9.34 -24.69
N TRP A 383 16.28 -10.06 -23.99
CA TRP A 383 14.86 -9.78 -24.00
C TRP A 383 14.57 -8.38 -23.44
N LEU A 384 15.20 -7.99 -22.33
CA LEU A 384 15.00 -6.68 -21.69
C LEU A 384 15.41 -5.53 -22.62
N LYS A 385 16.57 -5.64 -23.28
CA LYS A 385 17.06 -4.67 -24.27
C LYS A 385 16.09 -4.47 -25.44
N GLN A 386 15.39 -5.54 -25.86
CA GLN A 386 14.37 -5.47 -26.91
C GLN A 386 13.04 -4.94 -26.39
N ALA A 387 12.63 -5.36 -25.19
CA ALA A 387 11.38 -4.96 -24.58
C ALA A 387 11.39 -3.48 -24.18
N LYS A 388 12.54 -2.89 -23.84
CA LYS A 388 12.71 -1.47 -23.49
C LYS A 388 11.61 -0.98 -22.52
N LEU A 389 11.41 -1.72 -21.43
CA LEU A 389 10.37 -1.41 -20.45
C LEU A 389 10.64 -0.07 -19.77
N ASP A 390 9.58 0.63 -19.37
CA ASP A 390 9.66 1.99 -18.84
C ASP A 390 10.15 2.00 -17.40
N ARG A 391 9.57 1.13 -16.57
CA ARG A 391 9.89 1.00 -15.14
C ARG A 391 10.13 -0.47 -14.83
N VAL A 392 11.27 -0.81 -14.23
CA VAL A 392 11.55 -2.21 -13.89
C VAL A 392 12.20 -2.33 -12.53
N GLY A 393 11.60 -3.17 -11.69
CA GLY A 393 12.24 -3.67 -10.47
C GLY A 393 12.82 -5.06 -10.70
N CYS A 394 13.92 -5.36 -10.00
CA CYS A 394 14.52 -6.69 -9.95
C CYS A 394 14.68 -7.10 -8.48
N PHE A 395 14.52 -8.38 -8.19
CA PHE A 395 14.77 -8.96 -6.88
C PHE A 395 15.58 -10.24 -7.04
N THR A 396 16.43 -10.55 -6.07
CA THR A 396 17.00 -11.90 -5.99
C THR A 396 15.92 -12.86 -5.50
N TYR A 397 15.96 -14.11 -5.98
CA TYR A 397 15.07 -15.14 -5.47
C TYR A 397 15.35 -15.39 -3.99
N SER A 398 14.31 -15.26 -3.18
CA SER A 398 14.31 -15.58 -1.76
C SER A 398 13.40 -16.78 -1.52
N GLU A 399 13.90 -17.75 -0.75
CA GLU A 399 13.13 -18.90 -0.33
C GLU A 399 12.07 -18.46 0.68
N ILE A 400 10.81 -18.76 0.38
CA ILE A 400 9.69 -18.48 1.27
C ILE A 400 9.17 -19.82 1.80
N GLU A 401 8.96 -19.94 3.10
CA GLU A 401 8.42 -21.16 3.69
C GLU A 401 7.09 -21.56 3.03
N GLY A 402 6.98 -22.83 2.65
CA GLY A 402 5.81 -23.37 1.94
C GLY A 402 5.76 -23.10 0.43
N ALA A 403 6.74 -22.39 -0.15
CA ALA A 403 6.85 -22.25 -1.60
C ALA A 403 7.35 -23.55 -2.26
N VAL A 404 6.63 -24.04 -3.27
CA VAL A 404 6.99 -25.24 -4.05
C VAL A 404 8.33 -25.08 -4.77
N ALA A 405 8.73 -23.84 -5.06
CA ALA A 405 10.00 -23.55 -5.70
C ALA A 405 11.22 -23.97 -4.86
N ASN A 406 11.09 -24.11 -3.54
CA ASN A 406 12.18 -24.57 -2.66
C ASN A 406 12.55 -26.04 -2.90
N ASP A 407 11.63 -26.84 -3.45
CA ASP A 407 11.86 -28.25 -3.78
C ASP A 407 12.47 -28.46 -5.18
N LEU A 408 12.68 -27.38 -5.94
CA LEU A 408 13.25 -27.46 -7.28
C LEU A 408 14.77 -27.72 -7.20
N PRO A 409 15.33 -28.54 -8.11
CA PRO A 409 16.75 -28.84 -8.10
C PRO A 409 17.59 -27.64 -8.52
N ASN A 410 18.88 -27.69 -8.18
CA ASN A 410 19.91 -26.72 -8.58
C ASN A 410 19.61 -25.29 -8.08
N PRO A 411 19.56 -25.05 -6.76
CA PRO A 411 19.46 -23.70 -6.23
C PRO A 411 20.67 -22.86 -6.67
N VAL A 412 20.41 -21.60 -7.01
CA VAL A 412 21.47 -20.67 -7.44
C VAL A 412 22.16 -20.09 -6.19
N PRO A 413 23.51 -20.10 -6.11
CA PRO A 413 24.24 -19.50 -4.98
C PRO A 413 23.97 -18.00 -4.85
N GLU A 414 23.93 -17.47 -3.63
CA GLU A 414 23.58 -16.06 -3.37
C GLU A 414 24.52 -15.07 -4.06
N GLU A 415 25.83 -15.38 -4.13
CA GLU A 415 26.81 -14.57 -4.86
C GLU A 415 26.45 -14.42 -6.35
N VAL A 416 25.96 -15.49 -6.97
CA VAL A 416 25.52 -15.47 -8.38
C VAL A 416 24.21 -14.71 -8.53
N LYS A 417 23.27 -14.84 -7.58
CA LYS A 417 22.03 -14.04 -7.62
C LYS A 417 22.32 -12.55 -7.54
N GLN A 418 23.24 -12.16 -6.66
CA GLN A 418 23.65 -10.77 -6.48
C GLN A 418 24.37 -10.23 -7.72
N GLU A 419 25.29 -11.00 -8.31
CA GLU A 419 25.96 -10.63 -9.57
C GLU A 419 24.92 -10.41 -10.70
N ARG A 420 23.95 -11.31 -10.84
CA ARG A 420 22.88 -11.20 -11.82
C ARG A 420 21.98 -10.00 -11.56
N TYR A 421 21.65 -9.73 -10.30
CA TYR A 421 20.88 -8.53 -9.94
C TYR A 421 21.60 -7.26 -10.39
N GLU A 422 22.90 -7.14 -10.11
CA GLU A 422 23.70 -5.96 -10.49
C GLU A 422 23.79 -5.80 -12.02
N ARG A 423 24.08 -6.90 -12.75
CA ARG A 423 24.12 -6.90 -14.22
C ARG A 423 22.77 -6.53 -14.83
N PHE A 424 21.68 -7.06 -14.28
CA PHE A 424 20.32 -6.76 -14.73
C PHE A 424 19.98 -5.29 -14.51
N MET A 425 20.23 -4.77 -13.31
CA MET A 425 19.93 -3.38 -12.97
C MET A 425 20.77 -2.39 -13.78
N ALA A 426 22.03 -2.71 -14.09
CA ALA A 426 22.85 -1.89 -14.98
C ALA A 426 22.27 -1.77 -16.40
N VAL A 427 21.77 -2.87 -16.97
CA VAL A 427 21.10 -2.84 -18.29
C VAL A 427 19.80 -2.03 -18.21
N GLN A 428 19.01 -2.22 -17.15
CA GLN A 428 17.77 -1.47 -16.99
C GLN A 428 18.00 0.03 -16.80
N GLN A 429 19.03 0.43 -16.05
CA GLN A 429 19.37 1.83 -15.83
C GLN A 429 19.59 2.56 -17.16
N GLN A 430 20.35 1.96 -18.07
CA GLN A 430 20.59 2.51 -19.42
C GLN A 430 19.29 2.65 -20.23
N ILE A 431 18.37 1.69 -20.10
CA ILE A 431 17.06 1.75 -20.77
C ILE A 431 16.21 2.87 -20.18
N SER A 432 16.17 3.00 -18.85
CA SER A 432 15.40 4.02 -18.13
C SER A 432 15.88 5.42 -18.48
N GLU A 433 17.19 5.65 -18.40
CA GLU A 433 17.85 6.91 -18.76
C GLU A 433 17.49 7.35 -20.18
N GLN A 434 17.64 6.46 -21.17
CA GLN A 434 17.29 6.78 -22.56
C GLN A 434 15.80 7.16 -22.71
N LYS A 435 14.90 6.46 -22.02
CA LYS A 435 13.46 6.70 -22.12
C LYS A 435 13.03 7.99 -21.44
N LEU A 436 13.65 8.36 -20.32
CA LEU A 436 13.40 9.62 -19.64
C LEU A 436 14.04 10.79 -20.41
N GLN A 437 15.21 10.59 -21.01
CA GLN A 437 15.83 11.58 -21.88
C GLN A 437 14.94 11.93 -23.09
N ASP A 438 14.21 10.95 -23.64
CA ASP A 438 13.22 11.16 -24.70
C ASP A 438 12.00 12.02 -24.25
N LYS A 439 11.86 12.30 -22.94
CA LYS A 439 10.83 13.17 -22.38
C LYS A 439 11.29 14.63 -22.24
N VAL A 440 12.60 14.90 -22.27
CA VAL A 440 13.13 16.27 -22.22
C VAL A 440 12.60 17.10 -23.38
N GLY A 441 12.16 18.33 -23.08
CA GLY A 441 11.50 19.26 -23.99
C GLY A 441 10.02 18.98 -24.24
N LYS A 442 9.44 17.91 -23.68
CA LYS A 442 8.00 17.64 -23.79
C LYS A 442 7.22 18.29 -22.66
N THR A 443 6.04 18.79 -22.99
CA THR A 443 5.06 19.27 -22.01
C THR A 443 4.20 18.10 -21.52
N MET A 444 4.04 17.96 -20.20
CA MET A 444 3.20 16.93 -19.59
C MET A 444 2.43 17.44 -18.38
N THR A 445 1.34 16.75 -18.06
CA THR A 445 0.57 17.00 -16.84
C THR A 445 1.16 16.19 -15.69
N VAL A 446 1.39 16.85 -14.55
CA VAL A 446 1.90 16.25 -13.32
C VAL A 446 0.97 16.57 -12.14
N LEU A 447 0.91 15.67 -11.18
CA LEU A 447 0.14 15.78 -9.94
C LEU A 447 1.09 16.06 -8.78
N VAL A 448 0.85 17.13 -8.02
CA VAL A 448 1.67 17.49 -6.85
C VAL A 448 1.40 16.53 -5.70
N ASP A 449 2.41 15.78 -5.27
CA ASP A 449 2.31 14.92 -4.08
C ASP A 449 2.81 15.61 -2.82
N GLU A 450 3.88 16.39 -2.93
CA GLU A 450 4.52 17.08 -1.82
C GLU A 450 5.09 18.43 -2.28
N ILE A 451 5.22 19.37 -1.33
CA ILE A 451 5.86 20.67 -1.52
C ILE A 451 6.94 20.82 -0.47
N ASP A 452 8.18 20.85 -0.92
CA ASP A 452 9.30 21.27 -0.09
C ASP A 452 9.27 22.79 0.04
N ASN A 453 9.07 23.27 1.27
CA ASN A 453 8.98 24.70 1.55
C ASN A 453 10.35 25.34 1.88
N GLU A 454 11.38 24.53 2.10
CA GLU A 454 12.75 25.01 2.33
C GLU A 454 13.43 25.32 1.00
N ASP A 455 13.34 24.38 0.05
CA ASP A 455 13.95 24.50 -1.27
C ASP A 455 12.99 25.05 -2.34
N PHE A 456 11.70 25.23 -2.00
CA PHE A 456 10.65 25.69 -2.91
C PHE A 456 10.51 24.80 -4.16
N ILE A 457 10.50 23.49 -3.95
CA ILE A 457 10.35 22.49 -5.01
C ILE A 457 9.03 21.73 -4.79
N ALA A 458 8.24 21.57 -5.85
CA ALA A 458 7.08 20.69 -5.84
C ALA A 458 7.49 19.29 -6.34
N ILE A 459 7.32 18.29 -5.49
CA ILE A 459 7.56 16.89 -5.82
C ILE A 459 6.27 16.33 -6.41
N CYS A 460 6.31 15.99 -7.69
CA CYS A 460 5.14 15.60 -8.46
C CYS A 460 5.30 14.20 -9.05
N ARG A 461 4.19 13.66 -9.57
CA ARG A 461 4.18 12.46 -10.41
C ARG A 461 3.46 12.70 -11.72
N SER A 462 3.94 12.08 -12.79
CA SER A 462 3.26 12.12 -14.08
C SER A 462 2.28 10.95 -14.23
N TYR A 463 1.59 10.89 -15.37
CA TYR A 463 0.81 9.71 -15.74
C TYR A 463 1.66 8.43 -15.80
N ALA A 464 2.99 8.54 -15.91
CA ALA A 464 3.93 7.43 -15.98
C ALA A 464 4.35 6.86 -14.62
N ASP A 465 3.96 7.52 -13.52
CA ASP A 465 4.56 7.26 -12.21
C ASP A 465 3.51 6.92 -11.16
N ALA A 466 3.56 5.69 -10.65
CA ALA A 466 2.79 5.27 -9.49
C ALA A 466 3.44 5.78 -8.18
N PRO A 467 2.63 6.11 -7.16
CA PRO A 467 3.17 6.61 -5.89
C PRO A 467 4.01 5.56 -5.18
N GLU A 468 5.03 6.05 -4.45
CA GLU A 468 5.99 5.27 -3.65
C GLU A 468 6.92 4.29 -4.41
N ILE A 469 6.60 3.93 -5.66
CA ILE A 469 7.26 2.81 -6.35
C ILE A 469 7.96 3.18 -7.66
N ASP A 470 7.60 4.31 -8.27
CA ASP A 470 8.23 4.82 -9.49
C ASP A 470 8.95 6.15 -9.19
N GLY A 471 9.39 6.86 -10.23
CA GLY A 471 10.14 8.12 -10.06
C GLY A 471 9.26 9.34 -9.85
N HIS A 472 9.91 10.49 -9.65
CA HIS A 472 9.29 11.78 -9.44
C HIS A 472 9.55 12.75 -10.59
N VAL A 473 8.72 13.79 -10.66
CA VAL A 473 8.98 15.01 -11.42
C VAL A 473 9.18 16.14 -10.42
N TYR A 474 10.41 16.63 -10.32
CA TYR A 474 10.73 17.77 -9.47
C TYR A 474 10.46 19.05 -10.24
N VAL A 475 9.60 19.91 -9.68
CA VAL A 475 9.16 21.14 -10.31
C VAL A 475 9.65 22.34 -9.51
N ASP A 476 10.49 23.17 -10.11
CA ASP A 476 10.97 24.43 -9.52
C ASP A 476 10.16 25.65 -9.98
N ASP A 477 10.59 26.85 -9.57
CA ASP A 477 9.94 28.13 -9.88
C ASP A 477 8.45 28.22 -9.47
N ILE A 478 8.08 27.52 -8.40
CA ILE A 478 6.69 27.47 -7.90
C ILE A 478 6.26 28.69 -7.07
N VAL A 479 7.19 29.63 -6.84
CA VAL A 479 6.98 30.83 -6.02
C VAL A 479 6.58 32.01 -6.90
N LYS A 480 5.43 32.61 -6.59
CA LYS A 480 4.96 33.84 -7.22
C LYS A 480 4.73 34.92 -6.19
N ASN A 481 5.24 36.13 -6.45
CA ASN A 481 5.10 37.28 -5.53
C ASN A 481 5.53 36.96 -4.08
N GLY A 482 6.54 36.10 -3.91
CA GLY A 482 7.04 35.68 -2.61
C GLY A 482 6.19 34.65 -1.86
N GLN A 483 5.24 33.98 -2.54
CA GLN A 483 4.43 32.90 -1.95
C GLN A 483 4.35 31.69 -2.90
N VAL A 484 4.37 30.48 -2.34
CA VAL A 484 4.06 29.26 -3.09
C VAL A 484 2.58 29.28 -3.45
N ALA A 485 2.26 29.27 -4.74
CA ALA A 485 0.88 29.37 -5.22
C ALA A 485 0.21 28.00 -5.41
N LEU A 486 0.90 26.91 -5.06
CA LEU A 486 0.49 25.53 -5.32
C LEU A 486 0.05 24.83 -4.03
N LYS A 487 -0.78 23.80 -4.18
CA LYS A 487 -1.19 22.90 -3.11
C LYS A 487 -0.99 21.44 -3.54
N VAL A 488 -0.75 20.58 -2.56
CA VAL A 488 -0.80 19.12 -2.75
C VAL A 488 -2.15 18.74 -3.37
N GLY A 489 -2.09 17.90 -4.42
CA GLY A 489 -3.25 17.51 -5.22
C GLY A 489 -3.59 18.45 -6.38
N ASP A 490 -2.84 19.53 -6.59
CA ASP A 490 -2.96 20.34 -7.80
C ASP A 490 -2.38 19.60 -9.01
N MET A 491 -3.00 19.81 -10.18
CA MET A 491 -2.52 19.30 -11.47
C MET A 491 -1.82 20.44 -12.19
N LEU A 492 -0.54 20.26 -12.52
CA LEU A 492 0.29 21.23 -13.21
C LEU A 492 0.55 20.76 -14.63
N THR A 493 0.71 21.71 -15.56
CA THR A 493 1.26 21.44 -16.89
C THR A 493 2.66 22.02 -16.91
N VAL A 494 3.66 21.17 -17.07
CA VAL A 494 5.08 21.53 -16.99
C VAL A 494 5.81 21.06 -18.24
N THR A 495 6.90 21.72 -18.59
CA THR A 495 7.81 21.26 -19.66
C THR A 495 9.05 20.68 -19.01
N ILE A 496 9.42 19.46 -19.40
CA ILE A 496 10.59 18.79 -18.84
C ILE A 496 11.85 19.43 -19.39
N ASP A 497 12.77 19.80 -18.51
CA ASP A 497 14.03 20.48 -18.86
C ASP A 497 15.23 19.52 -18.79
N GLU A 498 15.20 18.58 -17.82
CA GLU A 498 16.24 17.60 -17.58
C GLU A 498 15.65 16.26 -17.12
N ALA A 499 16.43 15.20 -17.27
CA ALA A 499 16.13 13.86 -16.79
C ALA A 499 17.37 13.24 -16.13
N SER A 500 17.17 12.52 -15.03
CA SER A 500 18.15 11.58 -14.48
C SER A 500 17.80 10.15 -14.92
N GLU A 501 18.45 9.15 -14.33
CA GLU A 501 18.18 7.75 -14.64
C GLU A 501 16.77 7.31 -14.26
N TYR A 502 16.12 7.96 -13.28
CA TYR A 502 14.79 7.59 -12.78
C TYR A 502 13.81 8.75 -12.60
N ASP A 503 14.29 9.98 -12.55
CA ASP A 503 13.48 11.17 -12.26
C ASP A 503 13.54 12.20 -13.39
N LEU A 504 12.55 13.09 -13.40
CA LEU A 504 12.47 14.21 -14.32
C LEU A 504 12.53 15.54 -13.56
N PHE A 505 12.99 16.58 -14.24
CA PHE A 505 13.08 17.94 -13.71
C PHE A 505 12.41 18.91 -14.67
N ALA A 506 11.70 19.89 -14.13
CA ALA A 506 10.94 20.85 -14.91
C ALA A 506 10.81 22.18 -14.17
N SER A 507 10.66 23.27 -14.92
CA SER A 507 10.31 24.57 -14.37
C SER A 507 8.84 24.91 -14.56
N TYR A 508 8.23 25.49 -13.51
CA TYR A 508 6.85 25.95 -13.58
C TYR A 508 6.74 27.30 -14.29
N ALA A 509 6.43 27.27 -15.58
CA ALA A 509 6.18 28.49 -16.38
C ALA A 509 4.86 29.20 -16.06
N GLY A 510 4.22 28.86 -14.93
CA GLY A 510 2.84 29.24 -14.60
C GLY A 510 2.64 30.72 -14.45
#